data_AF-A0A412M8B9-F1
#
_entry.id   AF-A0A412M8B9-F1
#
_cell.length_a   1.000
_cell.length_b   1.000
_cell.length_c   1.000
_cell.angle_alpha   90.00
_cell.angle_beta   90.00
_cell.angle_gamma   90.00
#
_symmetry.space_group_name_H-M   'P 1'
#
loop_
_entity.id
_entity.type
_entity.pdbx_description
1 polymer ?
#
loop_
_entity_poly.entity_id
_entity_poly.type
_entity_poly.pdbx_seq_one_letter_code
_entity_poly.pdbx_strand_id
1 'polypeptide(L)'
;MNDTTKPSEYLGYWGEKYKNDLLTDILPFWLKYGIDHENGGYFTCLDRDGSLLDTNKSVWFQGRFAFILAYAYNNLEKQAEWLEACKNGIDFIEKYCFDTDGRMFYEVTKTGTPVRKRRYVFSETFAAIAMAQYSIASGNKSYAEKAVKLFKQILYYKNTPGALEPKFREGFVAKGHSFCMILIDTAARIREAVDDPVLTRQIDESIAELRRDFMKPEFKAILETVGPNGEFIDSIPGRTINPGHSIETAWFILEEAKHRNWDPHLKQIGLTILDWSWEWGWDKTHGGITYFRDCKNRPQQEYWHDMKFWWPQCEAIIATLYAYEATGDPKYLEMHKQINEYTYARFPDKEYGEWFGYFHYDGTLSQPAKGNMYKGPFHIPRMLLKCHLLCKEIQGYDKQ
;
A
#
# COMPACT_ATOMS: atom_id res chain seq x y z
N MET A 1 -16.49 1.71 29.49
CA MET A 1 -16.05 0.57 30.32
C MET A 1 -14.54 0.62 30.34
N ASN A 2 -13.94 0.49 31.52
CA ASN A 2 -12.53 0.79 31.83
C ASN A 2 -11.54 0.25 30.79
N ASP A 3 -10.93 1.13 29.99
CA ASP A 3 -9.71 0.77 29.25
C ASP A 3 -8.50 1.45 29.89
N THR A 4 -8.20 1.04 31.12
CA THR A 4 -6.97 1.38 31.84
C THR A 4 -5.82 0.47 31.42
N THR A 5 -5.80 -0.01 30.17
CA THR A 5 -4.69 -0.81 29.66
C THR A 5 -3.53 0.13 29.38
N LYS A 6 -2.39 -0.07 30.03
CA LYS A 6 -1.21 0.78 29.81
C LYS A 6 -0.81 0.73 28.33
N PRO A 7 -0.33 1.83 27.71
CA PRO A 7 0.11 1.82 26.31
C PRO A 7 1.02 0.64 25.96
N SER A 8 1.96 0.30 26.86
CA SER A 8 2.86 -0.84 26.70
C SER A 8 2.17 -2.20 26.68
N GLU A 9 1.13 -2.41 27.49
CA GLU A 9 0.33 -3.64 27.50
C GLU A 9 -0.49 -3.77 26.21
N TYR A 10 -1.10 -2.65 25.78
CA TYR A 10 -1.86 -2.58 24.53
C TYR A 10 -0.99 -2.90 23.31
N LEU A 11 0.18 -2.25 23.20
CA LEU A 11 1.11 -2.46 22.08
C LEU A 11 1.69 -3.87 22.10
N GLY A 12 1.92 -4.45 23.29
CA GLY A 12 2.40 -5.83 23.41
C GLY A 12 1.38 -6.85 22.93
N TYR A 13 0.13 -6.69 23.35
CA TYR A 13 -0.97 -7.54 22.89
C TYR A 13 -1.13 -7.46 21.37
N TRP A 14 -1.25 -6.25 20.82
CA TRP A 14 -1.49 -6.07 19.39
C TRP A 14 -0.29 -6.46 18.54
N GLY A 15 0.93 -6.16 18.99
CA GLY A 15 2.16 -6.61 18.33
C GLY A 15 2.20 -8.12 18.13
N GLU A 16 1.92 -8.91 19.18
CA GLU A 16 1.87 -10.37 19.06
C GLU A 16 0.66 -10.84 18.26
N LYS A 17 -0.50 -10.20 18.42
CA LYS A 17 -1.70 -10.53 17.65
C LYS A 17 -1.47 -10.34 16.14
N TYR A 18 -0.85 -9.24 15.71
CA TYR A 18 -0.55 -9.00 14.30
C TYR A 18 0.38 -10.06 13.72
N LYS A 19 1.44 -10.43 14.45
CA LYS A 19 2.34 -11.51 14.04
C LYS A 19 1.58 -12.84 13.93
N ASN A 20 0.80 -13.19 14.94
CA ASN A 20 0.05 -14.43 14.96
C ASN A 20 -0.94 -14.51 13.80
N ASP A 21 -1.78 -13.49 13.59
CA ASP A 21 -2.74 -13.45 12.49
C ASP A 21 -2.04 -13.58 11.12
N LEU A 22 -0.86 -12.96 10.95
CA LEU A 22 -0.08 -13.10 9.71
C LEU A 22 0.36 -14.55 9.48
N LEU A 23 0.90 -15.20 10.50
CA LEU A 23 1.52 -16.52 10.41
C LEU A 23 0.53 -17.67 10.42
N THR A 24 -0.61 -17.52 11.10
CA THR A 24 -1.57 -18.61 11.31
C THR A 24 -2.83 -18.48 10.45
N ASP A 25 -3.06 -17.31 9.84
CA ASP A 25 -4.25 -17.06 9.02
C ASP A 25 -3.89 -16.53 7.62
N ILE A 26 -3.30 -15.34 7.52
CA ILE A 26 -3.14 -14.65 6.24
C ILE A 26 -2.16 -15.35 5.28
N LEU A 27 -0.91 -15.59 5.69
CA LEU A 27 0.06 -16.27 4.82
C LEU A 27 -0.37 -17.70 4.48
N PRO A 28 -0.83 -18.54 5.44
CA PRO A 28 -1.33 -19.87 5.12
C PRO A 28 -2.45 -19.88 4.08
N PHE A 29 -3.41 -18.94 4.13
CA PHE A 29 -4.46 -18.84 3.12
C PHE A 29 -3.87 -18.64 1.71
N TRP A 30 -2.99 -17.65 1.55
CA TRP A 30 -2.42 -17.31 0.25
C TRP A 30 -1.41 -18.34 -0.27
N LEU A 31 -0.66 -19.00 0.61
CA LEU A 31 0.24 -20.09 0.24
C LEU A 31 -0.55 -21.33 -0.22
N LYS A 32 -1.68 -21.62 0.43
CA LYS A 32 -2.53 -22.77 0.08
C LYS A 32 -3.33 -22.56 -1.20
N TYR A 33 -3.95 -21.40 -1.38
CA TYR A 33 -4.93 -21.16 -2.44
C TYR A 33 -4.42 -20.27 -3.57
N GLY A 34 -3.39 -19.45 -3.30
CA GLY A 34 -2.91 -18.44 -4.23
C GLY A 34 -1.75 -18.87 -5.12
N ILE A 35 -0.98 -19.92 -4.77
CA ILE A 35 0.22 -20.31 -5.54
C ILE A 35 -0.16 -21.16 -6.76
N ASP A 36 0.33 -20.78 -7.95
CA ASP A 36 0.25 -21.62 -9.14
C ASP A 36 1.54 -22.45 -9.27
N HIS A 37 1.48 -23.70 -8.80
CA HIS A 37 2.60 -24.64 -8.90
C HIS A 37 2.80 -25.22 -10.31
N GLU A 38 1.82 -25.09 -11.21
CA GLU A 38 1.88 -25.65 -12.56
C GLU A 38 2.55 -24.67 -13.54
N ASN A 39 2.12 -23.40 -13.54
CA ASN A 39 2.59 -22.39 -14.49
C ASN A 39 3.48 -21.32 -13.86
N GLY A 40 3.61 -21.32 -12.53
CA GLY A 40 4.27 -20.26 -11.78
C GLY A 40 3.40 -19.01 -11.60
N GLY A 41 3.79 -18.15 -10.66
CA GLY A 41 3.06 -16.97 -10.26
C GLY A 41 1.90 -17.29 -9.31
N TYR A 42 1.01 -16.30 -9.15
CA TYR A 42 -0.05 -16.34 -8.16
C TYR A 42 -1.41 -16.04 -8.77
N PHE A 43 -2.41 -16.79 -8.33
CA PHE A 43 -3.81 -16.45 -8.48
C PHE A 43 -4.27 -15.52 -7.36
N THR A 44 -5.15 -14.58 -7.72
CA THR A 44 -5.72 -13.63 -6.75
C THR A 44 -7.23 -13.59 -6.76
N CYS A 45 -7.89 -14.01 -7.84
CA CYS A 45 -9.33 -14.12 -7.91
C CYS A 45 -9.82 -15.35 -7.16
N LEU A 46 -9.92 -15.24 -5.84
CA LEU A 46 -10.32 -16.30 -4.92
C LEU A 46 -11.67 -15.97 -4.26
N ASP A 47 -12.59 -16.92 -4.26
CA ASP A 47 -13.85 -16.85 -3.54
C ASP A 47 -13.62 -16.92 -2.01
N ARG A 48 -14.69 -16.81 -1.23
CA ARG A 48 -14.66 -16.83 0.23
C ARG A 48 -13.90 -18.03 0.79
N ASP A 49 -14.11 -19.20 0.20
CA ASP A 49 -13.55 -20.49 0.63
C ASP A 49 -12.15 -20.80 0.05
N GLY A 50 -11.60 -19.87 -0.75
CA GLY A 50 -10.32 -20.02 -1.44
C GLY A 50 -10.42 -20.72 -2.80
N SER A 51 -11.62 -21.08 -3.29
CA SER A 51 -11.79 -21.59 -4.65
C SER A 51 -11.50 -20.51 -5.70
N LEU A 52 -10.98 -20.92 -6.86
CA LEU A 52 -10.62 -20.00 -7.94
C LEU A 52 -11.86 -19.51 -8.70
N LEU A 53 -12.02 -18.18 -8.74
CA LEU A 53 -13.04 -17.51 -9.55
C LEU A 53 -12.55 -17.18 -10.96
N ASP A 54 -11.26 -16.86 -11.11
CA ASP A 54 -10.62 -16.55 -12.39
C ASP A 54 -9.14 -16.98 -12.34
N THR A 55 -8.60 -17.38 -13.48
CA THR A 55 -7.21 -17.87 -13.61
C THR A 55 -6.27 -16.84 -14.24
N ASN A 56 -6.78 -15.71 -14.72
CA ASN A 56 -5.93 -14.60 -15.13
C ASN A 56 -5.15 -14.06 -13.94
N LYS A 57 -3.91 -13.66 -14.20
CA LYS A 57 -2.96 -13.20 -13.19
C LYS A 57 -2.81 -11.68 -13.26
N SER A 58 -3.06 -11.04 -12.13
CA SER A 58 -2.71 -9.64 -11.91
C SER A 58 -1.20 -9.51 -11.78
N VAL A 59 -0.58 -8.73 -12.67
CA VAL A 59 0.87 -8.48 -12.66
C VAL A 59 1.28 -7.70 -11.40
N TRP A 60 0.42 -6.82 -10.91
CA TRP A 60 0.65 -6.12 -9.65
C TRP A 60 0.83 -7.09 -8.48
N PHE A 61 -0.02 -8.12 -8.39
CA PHE A 61 0.04 -9.08 -7.30
C PHE A 61 1.17 -10.08 -7.43
N GLN A 62 1.74 -10.27 -8.62
CA GLN A 62 3.00 -10.99 -8.76
C GLN A 62 4.12 -10.26 -8.00
N GLY A 63 4.25 -8.94 -8.22
CA GLY A 63 5.24 -8.14 -7.50
C GLY A 63 4.91 -8.00 -6.01
N ARG A 64 3.66 -7.63 -5.70
CA ARG A 64 3.23 -7.39 -4.32
C ARG A 64 3.37 -8.61 -3.41
N PHE A 65 2.95 -9.80 -3.86
CA PHE A 65 3.06 -10.97 -2.99
C PHE A 65 4.52 -11.43 -2.83
N ALA A 66 5.30 -11.42 -3.91
CA ALA A 66 6.73 -11.71 -3.83
C ALA A 66 7.45 -10.76 -2.87
N PHE A 67 7.10 -9.47 -2.88
CA PHE A 67 7.57 -8.51 -1.88
C PHE A 67 7.19 -8.92 -0.45
N ILE A 68 5.92 -9.26 -0.19
CA ILE A 68 5.46 -9.68 1.15
C ILE A 68 6.22 -10.90 1.65
N LEU A 69 6.39 -11.93 0.81
CA LEU A 69 7.07 -13.17 1.16
C LEU A 69 8.55 -12.92 1.50
N ALA A 70 9.25 -12.12 0.68
CA ALA A 70 10.64 -11.76 0.95
C ALA A 70 10.77 -10.85 2.19
N TYR A 71 9.86 -9.89 2.36
CA TYR A 71 9.89 -8.99 3.52
C TYR A 71 9.62 -9.74 4.83
N ALA A 72 8.68 -10.71 4.83
CA ALA A 72 8.44 -11.61 5.95
C ALA A 72 9.66 -12.48 6.25
N TYR A 73 10.31 -13.03 5.22
CA TYR A 73 11.55 -13.81 5.36
C TYR A 73 12.68 -13.00 5.99
N ASN A 74 12.83 -11.73 5.58
CA ASN A 74 13.88 -10.84 6.06
C ASN A 74 13.66 -10.38 7.51
N ASN A 75 12.40 -10.16 7.93
CA ASN A 75 12.10 -9.45 9.16
C ASN A 75 11.44 -10.29 10.26
N LEU A 76 10.88 -11.46 9.93
CA LEU A 76 10.18 -12.32 10.91
C LEU A 76 10.89 -13.66 11.09
N GLU A 77 10.83 -14.52 10.09
CA GLU A 77 11.29 -15.91 10.17
C GLU A 77 11.84 -16.37 8.83
N LYS A 78 12.95 -17.12 8.84
CA LYS A 78 13.61 -17.60 7.61
C LYS A 78 12.98 -18.90 7.09
N GLN A 79 11.69 -18.86 6.78
CA GLN A 79 10.95 -20.02 6.25
C GLN A 79 11.29 -20.27 4.76
N ALA A 80 11.78 -21.47 4.44
CA ALA A 80 12.18 -21.82 3.07
C ALA A 80 11.02 -21.72 2.07
N GLU A 81 9.82 -22.15 2.47
CA GLU A 81 8.59 -22.07 1.68
C GLU A 81 8.30 -20.64 1.19
N TRP A 82 8.54 -19.63 2.03
CA TRP A 82 8.29 -18.23 1.63
C TRP A 82 9.30 -17.76 0.59
N LEU A 83 10.57 -18.15 0.72
CA LEU A 83 11.60 -17.79 -0.25
C LEU A 83 11.38 -18.48 -1.60
N GLU A 84 10.94 -19.74 -1.58
CA GLU A 84 10.57 -20.51 -2.77
C GLU A 84 9.33 -19.91 -3.47
N ALA A 85 8.28 -19.60 -2.70
CA ALA A 85 7.08 -18.95 -3.21
C ALA A 85 7.38 -17.54 -3.76
N CYS A 86 8.28 -16.78 -3.13
CA CYS A 86 8.75 -15.50 -3.63
C CYS A 86 9.45 -15.66 -4.99
N LYS A 87 10.38 -16.63 -5.09
CA LYS A 87 11.11 -16.91 -6.32
C LYS A 87 10.19 -17.35 -7.45
N ASN A 88 9.16 -18.14 -7.15
CA ASN A 88 8.12 -18.55 -8.11
C ASN A 88 7.43 -17.33 -8.77
N GLY A 89 7.06 -16.31 -7.99
CA GLY A 89 6.48 -15.08 -8.54
C GLY A 89 7.47 -14.23 -9.33
N ILE A 90 8.72 -14.11 -8.84
CA ILE A 90 9.77 -13.36 -9.56
C ILE A 90 10.09 -14.01 -10.91
N ASP A 91 10.19 -15.34 -10.95
CA ASP A 91 10.44 -16.06 -12.21
C ASP A 91 9.29 -15.89 -13.19
N PHE A 92 8.04 -15.89 -12.70
CA PHE A 92 6.88 -15.60 -13.52
C PHE A 92 6.90 -14.16 -14.07
N ILE A 93 7.29 -13.19 -13.24
CA ILE A 93 7.46 -11.78 -13.65
C ILE A 93 8.47 -11.68 -14.79
N GLU A 94 9.68 -12.22 -14.59
CA GLU A 94 10.77 -12.11 -15.55
C GLU A 94 10.43 -12.80 -16.88
N LYS A 95 9.70 -13.91 -16.83
CA LYS A 95 9.38 -14.71 -18.01
C LYS A 95 8.19 -14.18 -18.81
N TYR A 96 7.16 -13.63 -18.17
CA TYR A 96 5.86 -13.42 -18.81
C TYR A 96 5.27 -12.01 -18.68
N CYS A 97 5.76 -11.18 -17.74
CA CYS A 97 5.08 -9.93 -17.42
C CYS A 97 5.60 -8.72 -18.18
N PHE A 98 6.72 -8.84 -18.90
CA PHE A 98 7.29 -7.79 -19.74
C PHE A 98 6.81 -7.89 -21.19
N ASP A 99 6.51 -6.74 -21.77
CA ASP A 99 6.27 -6.56 -23.20
C ASP A 99 7.58 -6.25 -23.94
N THR A 100 7.54 -6.32 -25.26
CA THR A 100 8.66 -6.10 -26.17
C THR A 100 9.25 -4.69 -26.11
N ASP A 101 8.50 -3.69 -25.64
CA ASP A 101 8.97 -2.32 -25.39
C ASP A 101 9.63 -2.13 -24.01
N GLY A 102 9.77 -3.22 -23.26
CA GLY A 102 10.34 -3.24 -21.91
C GLY A 102 9.39 -2.73 -20.82
N ARG A 103 8.15 -2.34 -21.14
CA ARG A 103 7.12 -2.05 -20.13
C ARG A 103 6.41 -3.32 -19.71
N MET A 104 5.70 -3.27 -18.60
CA MET A 104 5.00 -4.44 -18.08
C MET A 104 3.51 -4.43 -18.45
N PHE A 105 2.96 -5.63 -18.59
CA PHE A 105 1.52 -5.84 -18.66
C PHE A 105 0.87 -5.55 -17.30
N TYR A 106 -0.44 -5.36 -17.31
CA TYR A 106 -1.27 -5.27 -16.12
C TYR A 106 -1.89 -6.63 -15.77
N GLU A 107 -2.21 -7.41 -16.79
CA GLU A 107 -2.89 -8.69 -16.69
C GLU A 107 -2.38 -9.63 -17.77
N VAL A 108 -2.14 -10.88 -17.38
CA VAL A 108 -1.77 -11.99 -18.26
C VAL A 108 -2.65 -13.20 -17.95
N THR A 109 -2.79 -14.13 -18.88
CA THR A 109 -3.50 -15.40 -18.61
C THR A 109 -2.70 -16.27 -17.63
N LYS A 110 -3.30 -17.37 -17.17
CA LYS A 110 -2.63 -18.34 -16.30
C LYS A 110 -1.26 -18.82 -16.86
N THR A 111 -1.13 -18.94 -18.18
CA THR A 111 0.09 -19.40 -18.87
C THR A 111 1.02 -18.27 -19.28
N GLY A 112 0.72 -17.02 -18.91
CA GLY A 112 1.54 -15.85 -19.23
C GLY A 112 1.24 -15.18 -20.58
N THR A 113 0.13 -15.50 -21.24
CA THR A 113 -0.27 -14.79 -22.48
C THR A 113 -0.76 -13.39 -22.14
N PRO A 114 -0.29 -12.31 -22.80
CA PRO A 114 -0.72 -10.96 -22.49
C PRO A 114 -2.23 -10.74 -22.68
N VAL A 115 -2.90 -10.13 -21.69
CA VAL A 115 -4.33 -9.79 -21.75
C VAL A 115 -4.55 -8.29 -21.79
N ARG A 116 -3.85 -7.54 -20.91
CA ARG A 116 -4.04 -6.09 -20.81
C ARG A 116 -2.76 -5.38 -20.45
N LYS A 117 -2.46 -4.29 -21.16
CA LYS A 117 -1.45 -3.30 -20.79
C LYS A 117 -2.13 -2.00 -20.37
N ARG A 118 -1.55 -1.28 -19.40
CA ARG A 118 -2.07 0.02 -18.95
C ARG A 118 -1.10 1.12 -19.33
N ARG A 119 -1.61 2.35 -19.48
CA ARG A 119 -0.82 3.56 -19.77
C ARG A 119 0.18 3.98 -18.69
N TYR A 120 0.07 3.44 -17.47
CA TYR A 120 0.94 3.77 -16.34
C TYR A 120 1.94 2.64 -16.05
N VAL A 121 2.88 2.89 -15.14
CA VAL A 121 4.00 1.97 -14.83
C VAL A 121 3.94 1.38 -13.40
N PHE A 122 2.75 1.14 -12.87
CA PHE A 122 2.57 0.58 -11.53
C PHE A 122 2.96 -0.91 -11.45
N SER A 123 2.90 -1.66 -12.56
CA SER A 123 3.37 -3.06 -12.55
C SER A 123 4.87 -3.12 -12.30
N GLU A 124 5.60 -2.19 -12.92
CA GLU A 124 7.04 -2.01 -12.81
C GLU A 124 7.43 -1.61 -11.39
N THR A 125 6.67 -0.74 -10.72
CA THR A 125 6.95 -0.37 -9.31
C THR A 125 6.87 -1.60 -8.39
N PHE A 126 5.83 -2.42 -8.53
CA PHE A 126 5.66 -3.60 -7.68
C PHE A 126 6.68 -4.71 -7.98
N ALA A 127 7.09 -4.87 -9.24
CA ALA A 127 8.18 -5.78 -9.59
C ALA A 127 9.52 -5.31 -8.99
N ALA A 128 9.80 -4.00 -9.03
CA ALA A 128 11.06 -3.46 -8.52
C ALA A 128 11.21 -3.67 -7.00
N ILE A 129 10.16 -3.42 -6.21
CA ILE A 129 10.22 -3.66 -4.75
C ILE A 129 10.37 -5.14 -4.42
N ALA A 130 9.76 -6.04 -5.21
CA ALA A 130 9.90 -7.49 -5.04
C ALA A 130 11.33 -7.95 -5.27
N MET A 131 11.95 -7.49 -6.37
CA MET A 131 13.34 -7.81 -6.70
C MET A 131 14.30 -7.28 -5.63
N ALA A 132 14.07 -6.06 -5.11
CA ALA A 132 14.87 -5.50 -4.03
C ALA A 132 14.84 -6.37 -2.76
N GLN A 133 13.64 -6.72 -2.26
CA GLN A 133 13.51 -7.55 -1.06
C GLN A 133 14.04 -8.98 -1.26
N TYR A 134 13.82 -9.56 -2.43
CA TYR A 134 14.37 -10.87 -2.76
C TYR A 134 15.89 -10.86 -2.82
N SER A 135 16.51 -9.77 -3.26
CA SER A 135 17.96 -9.61 -3.24
C SER A 135 18.52 -9.68 -1.81
N ILE A 136 17.83 -9.07 -0.84
CA ILE A 136 18.17 -9.17 0.58
C ILE A 136 17.97 -10.60 1.08
N ALA A 137 16.81 -11.21 0.79
CA ALA A 137 16.41 -12.52 1.31
C ALA A 137 17.29 -13.66 0.79
N SER A 138 17.61 -13.65 -0.50
CA SER A 138 18.42 -14.68 -1.16
C SER A 138 19.93 -14.42 -1.11
N GLY A 139 20.34 -13.19 -0.81
CA GLY A 139 21.73 -12.74 -0.96
C GLY A 139 22.16 -12.50 -2.41
N ASN A 140 21.31 -12.74 -3.41
CA ASN A 140 21.64 -12.52 -4.82
C ASN A 140 21.53 -11.03 -5.20
N LYS A 141 22.68 -10.35 -5.21
CA LYS A 141 22.78 -8.90 -5.48
C LYS A 141 22.36 -8.48 -6.89
N SER A 142 22.34 -9.39 -7.85
CA SER A 142 21.87 -9.07 -9.21
C SER A 142 20.41 -8.60 -9.24
N TYR A 143 19.57 -9.01 -8.28
CA TYR A 143 18.19 -8.55 -8.22
C TYR A 143 18.05 -7.11 -7.71
N ALA A 144 18.96 -6.62 -6.87
CA ALA A 144 19.01 -5.21 -6.50
C ALA A 144 19.39 -4.33 -7.72
N GLU A 145 20.33 -4.80 -8.55
CA GLU A 145 20.71 -4.14 -9.80
C GLU A 145 19.54 -4.10 -10.80
N LYS A 146 18.79 -5.20 -10.93
CA LYS A 146 17.56 -5.26 -11.74
C LYS A 146 16.50 -4.27 -11.23
N ALA A 147 16.30 -4.19 -9.91
CA ALA A 147 15.36 -3.26 -9.29
C ALA A 147 15.72 -1.79 -9.61
N VAL A 148 16.99 -1.41 -9.46
CA VAL A 148 17.47 -0.06 -9.80
C VAL A 148 17.34 0.23 -11.30
N LYS A 149 17.65 -0.75 -12.17
CA LYS A 149 17.48 -0.60 -13.63
C LYS A 149 16.01 -0.35 -13.98
N LEU A 150 15.10 -1.14 -13.42
CA LEU A 150 13.66 -0.98 -13.64
C LEU A 150 13.16 0.37 -13.09
N PHE A 151 13.68 0.80 -11.93
CA PHE A 151 13.38 2.11 -11.37
C PHE A 151 13.83 3.26 -12.28
N LYS A 152 15.05 3.22 -12.82
CA LYS A 152 15.54 4.21 -13.79
C LYS A 152 14.67 4.25 -15.05
N GLN A 153 14.14 3.11 -15.48
CA GLN A 153 13.19 3.04 -16.60
C GLN A 153 11.82 3.67 -16.25
N ILE A 154 11.31 3.45 -15.04
CA ILE A 154 10.11 4.15 -14.53
C ILE A 154 10.31 5.66 -14.59
N LEU A 155 11.48 6.15 -14.16
CA LEU A 155 11.82 7.58 -14.20
C LEU A 155 11.95 8.11 -15.63
N TYR A 156 12.50 7.33 -16.56
CA TYR A 156 12.50 7.68 -17.98
C TYR A 156 11.08 7.92 -18.48
N TYR A 157 10.15 6.99 -18.23
CA TYR A 157 8.75 7.13 -18.64
C TYR A 157 8.04 8.31 -17.95
N LYS A 158 8.36 8.58 -16.68
CA LYS A 158 7.85 9.74 -15.94
C LYS A 158 8.29 11.06 -16.56
N ASN A 159 9.58 11.17 -16.84
CA ASN A 159 10.24 12.45 -17.10
C ASN A 159 10.39 12.75 -18.60
N THR A 160 9.99 11.82 -19.47
CA THR A 160 10.02 12.00 -20.93
C THR A 160 8.62 12.31 -21.44
N PRO A 161 8.33 13.56 -21.86
CA PRO A 161 7.04 13.93 -22.41
C PRO A 161 6.64 13.02 -23.58
N GLY A 162 5.41 12.51 -23.57
CA GLY A 162 4.89 11.63 -24.62
C GLY A 162 5.30 10.16 -24.51
N ALA A 163 6.17 9.78 -23.57
CA ALA A 163 6.57 8.39 -23.39
C ALA A 163 5.47 7.50 -22.78
N LEU A 164 4.49 8.11 -22.09
CA LEU A 164 3.27 7.44 -21.62
C LEU A 164 2.04 8.12 -22.19
N GLU A 165 1.03 7.33 -22.51
CA GLU A 165 -0.28 7.88 -22.88
C GLU A 165 -0.90 8.63 -21.69
N PRO A 166 -1.39 9.86 -21.91
CA PRO A 166 -1.96 10.66 -20.83
C PRO A 166 -3.29 10.07 -20.36
N LYS A 167 -3.62 10.25 -19.07
CA LYS A 167 -4.92 9.85 -18.49
C LYS A 167 -6.08 10.63 -19.13
N PHE A 168 -5.83 11.88 -19.44
CA PHE A 168 -6.81 12.83 -19.96
C PHE A 168 -6.30 13.39 -21.29
N ARG A 169 -7.22 13.81 -22.15
CA ARG A 169 -6.91 14.42 -23.45
C ARG A 169 -6.78 15.94 -23.31
N GLU A 170 -6.51 16.65 -24.41
CA GLU A 170 -6.24 18.08 -24.49
C GLU A 170 -7.26 18.99 -23.79
N GLY A 171 -8.51 18.53 -23.62
CA GLY A 171 -9.54 19.26 -22.88
C GLY A 171 -9.38 19.26 -21.35
N PHE A 172 -8.48 18.47 -20.79
CA PHE A 172 -8.25 18.40 -19.34
C PHE A 172 -6.81 17.98 -19.03
N VAL A 173 -5.89 18.93 -18.97
CA VAL A 173 -4.49 18.65 -18.64
C VAL A 173 -4.31 18.68 -17.13
N ALA A 174 -4.00 17.53 -16.53
CA ALA A 174 -3.86 17.38 -15.09
C ALA A 174 -2.87 16.27 -14.75
N LYS A 175 -2.38 16.29 -13.51
CA LYS A 175 -1.52 15.24 -12.94
C LYS A 175 -2.15 14.65 -11.67
N GLY A 176 -1.79 13.41 -11.39
CA GLY A 176 -2.39 12.61 -10.32
C GLY A 176 -1.42 12.38 -9.15
N HIS A 177 -1.98 12.38 -7.94
CA HIS A 177 -1.26 12.18 -6.68
C HIS A 177 -0.53 10.82 -6.61
N SER A 178 -1.16 9.76 -7.12
CA SER A 178 -0.68 8.37 -6.96
C SER A 178 0.75 8.13 -7.45
N PHE A 179 1.19 8.87 -8.48
CA PHE A 179 2.51 8.66 -9.06
C PHE A 179 3.62 9.26 -8.21
N CYS A 180 3.36 10.43 -7.64
CA CYS A 180 4.22 11.03 -6.63
C CYS A 180 4.33 10.12 -5.39
N MET A 181 3.18 9.63 -4.90
CA MET A 181 3.13 8.75 -3.73
C MET A 181 3.91 7.45 -3.94
N ILE A 182 3.64 6.69 -5.00
CA ILE A 182 4.23 5.35 -5.17
C ILE A 182 5.75 5.39 -5.32
N LEU A 183 6.30 6.48 -5.86
CA LEU A 183 7.75 6.62 -6.06
C LEU A 183 8.50 6.83 -4.75
N ILE A 184 7.85 7.36 -3.71
CA ILE A 184 8.42 7.43 -2.36
C ILE A 184 8.66 6.02 -1.84
N ASP A 185 7.61 5.20 -1.80
CA ASP A 185 7.68 3.81 -1.31
C ASP A 185 8.62 2.97 -2.17
N THR A 186 8.45 3.01 -3.50
CA THR A 186 9.27 2.21 -4.42
C THR A 186 10.76 2.49 -4.23
N ALA A 187 11.15 3.77 -4.18
CA ALA A 187 12.54 4.15 -3.97
C ALA A 187 13.04 3.74 -2.59
N ALA A 188 12.24 3.91 -1.54
CA ALA A 188 12.60 3.52 -0.17
C ALA A 188 12.84 2.01 -0.05
N ARG A 189 11.95 1.18 -0.62
CA ARG A 189 12.09 -0.28 -0.62
C ARG A 189 13.31 -0.76 -1.42
N ILE A 190 13.65 -0.10 -2.52
CA ILE A 190 14.87 -0.44 -3.29
C ILE A 190 16.13 -0.01 -2.51
N ARG A 191 16.09 1.14 -1.84
CA ARG A 191 17.21 1.70 -1.08
C ARG A 191 17.64 0.79 0.08
N GLU A 192 16.71 0.01 0.64
CA GLU A 192 17.03 -1.03 1.63
C GLU A 192 17.98 -2.11 1.10
N ALA A 193 17.95 -2.40 -0.21
CA ALA A 193 18.79 -3.42 -0.84
C ALA A 193 20.10 -2.88 -1.42
N VAL A 194 20.11 -1.62 -1.85
CA VAL A 194 21.24 -0.97 -2.54
C VAL A 194 21.19 0.56 -2.41
N ASP A 195 22.34 1.18 -2.17
CA ASP A 195 22.49 2.64 -2.08
C ASP A 195 22.81 3.25 -3.46
N ASP A 196 21.78 3.52 -4.26
CA ASP A 196 21.90 4.30 -5.50
C ASP A 196 21.34 5.74 -5.28
N PRO A 197 22.12 6.80 -5.57
CA PRO A 197 21.70 8.20 -5.35
C PRO A 197 20.39 8.60 -6.04
N VAL A 198 19.98 7.89 -7.10
CA VAL A 198 18.71 8.15 -7.79
C VAL A 198 17.50 7.94 -6.86
N LEU A 199 17.62 7.04 -5.88
CA LEU A 199 16.53 6.63 -5.00
C LEU A 199 16.21 7.76 -4.01
N THR A 200 17.21 8.21 -3.25
CA THR A 200 17.04 9.32 -2.29
C THR A 200 16.63 10.60 -3.01
N ARG A 201 17.22 10.89 -4.18
CA ARG A 201 16.82 12.04 -4.99
C ARG A 201 15.35 11.99 -5.38
N GLN A 202 14.86 10.84 -5.85
CA GLN A 202 13.46 10.72 -6.25
C GLN A 202 12.51 10.85 -5.05
N ILE A 203 12.88 10.35 -3.87
CA ILE A 203 12.10 10.53 -2.64
C ILE A 203 11.96 12.03 -2.33
N ASP A 204 13.06 12.77 -2.36
CA ASP A 204 13.06 14.22 -2.12
C ASP A 204 12.20 14.98 -3.15
N GLU A 205 12.34 14.65 -4.43
CA GLU A 205 11.55 15.25 -5.52
C GLU A 205 10.06 14.98 -5.36
N SER A 206 9.68 13.74 -5.03
CA SER A 206 8.28 13.38 -4.80
C SER A 206 7.71 14.12 -3.59
N ILE A 207 8.39 14.14 -2.45
CA ILE A 207 7.89 14.85 -1.26
C ILE A 207 7.77 16.37 -1.53
N ALA A 208 8.72 16.95 -2.26
CA ALA A 208 8.65 18.35 -2.67
C ALA A 208 7.47 18.62 -3.62
N GLU A 209 7.22 17.75 -4.59
CA GLU A 209 6.05 17.81 -5.47
C GLU A 209 4.74 17.69 -4.68
N LEU A 210 4.64 16.73 -3.76
CA LEU A 210 3.47 16.54 -2.91
C LEU A 210 3.12 17.82 -2.14
N ARG A 211 4.11 18.38 -1.45
CA ARG A 211 3.94 19.58 -0.63
C ARG A 211 3.55 20.80 -1.46
N ARG A 212 4.19 20.98 -2.62
CA ARG A 212 3.95 22.14 -3.48
C ARG A 212 2.60 22.06 -4.19
N ASP A 213 2.27 20.89 -4.72
CA ASP A 213 1.22 20.79 -5.74
C ASP A 213 -0.07 20.14 -5.21
N PHE A 214 0.03 19.13 -4.36
CA PHE A 214 -1.11 18.28 -3.99
C PHE A 214 -1.71 18.61 -2.62
N MET A 215 -0.90 19.08 -1.67
CA MET A 215 -1.41 19.59 -0.39
C MET A 215 -2.14 20.92 -0.61
N LYS A 216 -3.42 20.99 -0.18
CA LYS A 216 -4.27 22.18 -0.25
C LYS A 216 -4.74 22.60 1.14
N PRO A 217 -3.99 23.47 1.84
CA PRO A 217 -4.35 23.94 3.17
C PRO A 217 -5.75 24.57 3.26
N GLU A 218 -6.22 25.21 2.19
CA GLU A 218 -7.56 25.80 2.09
C GLU A 218 -8.70 24.76 2.19
N PHE A 219 -8.43 23.50 1.84
CA PHE A 219 -9.35 22.37 1.99
C PHE A 219 -8.94 21.43 3.13
N LYS A 220 -7.77 21.66 3.75
CA LYS A 220 -7.14 20.71 4.68
C LYS A 220 -7.14 19.30 4.09
N ALA A 221 -6.60 19.16 2.87
CA ALA A 221 -6.63 17.89 2.15
C ALA A 221 -5.43 17.73 1.21
N ILE A 222 -5.18 16.49 0.83
CA ILE A 222 -4.50 16.16 -0.42
C ILE A 222 -5.57 15.93 -1.48
N LEU A 223 -5.39 16.53 -2.66
CA LEU A 223 -6.28 16.31 -3.81
C LEU A 223 -5.70 15.24 -4.74
N GLU A 224 -6.56 14.33 -5.22
CA GLU A 224 -6.13 13.23 -6.09
C GLU A 224 -5.66 13.70 -7.47
N THR A 225 -6.13 14.87 -7.92
CA THR A 225 -5.82 15.42 -9.24
C THR A 225 -5.71 16.95 -9.16
N VAL A 226 -4.64 17.49 -9.73
CA VAL A 226 -4.35 18.93 -9.79
C VAL A 226 -3.85 19.31 -11.18
N GLY A 227 -3.82 20.61 -11.47
CA GLY A 227 -3.21 21.14 -12.68
C GLY A 227 -1.70 20.85 -12.76
N PRO A 228 -1.06 21.02 -13.92
CA PRO A 228 0.35 20.70 -14.11
C PRO A 228 1.30 21.39 -13.12
N ASN A 229 0.95 22.60 -12.67
CA ASN A 229 1.72 23.37 -11.69
C ASN A 229 1.06 23.36 -10.29
N GLY A 230 0.20 22.37 -10.03
CA GLY A 230 -0.49 22.23 -8.75
C GLY A 230 -1.75 23.08 -8.63
N GLU A 231 -2.28 23.64 -9.71
CA GLU A 231 -3.50 24.45 -9.63
C GLU A 231 -4.70 23.61 -9.19
N PHE A 232 -5.56 24.18 -8.34
CA PHE A 232 -6.86 23.58 -8.07
C PHE A 232 -7.74 23.68 -9.33
N ILE A 233 -8.35 22.56 -9.73
CA ILE A 233 -9.28 22.51 -10.85
C ILE A 233 -10.68 22.26 -10.28
N ASP A 234 -11.61 23.21 -10.46
CA ASP A 234 -12.98 23.05 -9.96
C ASP A 234 -13.82 22.12 -10.86
N SER A 235 -13.39 20.87 -10.97
CA SER A 235 -14.05 19.77 -11.67
C SER A 235 -14.24 18.60 -10.71
N ILE A 236 -15.00 17.57 -11.10
CA ILE A 236 -15.14 16.38 -10.25
C ILE A 236 -13.77 15.76 -9.92
N PRO A 237 -12.89 15.44 -10.90
CA PRO A 237 -11.56 14.90 -10.60
C PRO A 237 -10.71 15.84 -9.72
N GLY A 238 -10.78 17.14 -9.96
CA GLY A 238 -9.99 18.13 -9.23
C GLY A 238 -10.48 18.40 -7.81
N ARG A 239 -11.71 18.00 -7.45
CA ARG A 239 -12.25 18.05 -6.08
C ARG A 239 -12.13 16.74 -5.30
N THR A 240 -11.73 15.65 -5.96
CA THR A 240 -11.68 14.32 -5.35
C THR A 240 -10.59 14.25 -4.28
N ILE A 241 -11.00 13.81 -3.08
CA ILE A 241 -10.15 13.39 -1.99
C ILE A 241 -10.32 11.88 -1.85
N ASN A 242 -9.22 11.13 -1.74
CA ASN A 242 -9.22 9.75 -1.26
C ASN A 242 -8.54 9.73 0.12
N PRO A 243 -9.30 9.61 1.21
CA PRO A 243 -8.72 9.62 2.56
C PRO A 243 -7.72 8.48 2.79
N GLY A 244 -8.01 7.27 2.33
CA GLY A 244 -7.10 6.13 2.46
C GLY A 244 -5.75 6.36 1.78
N HIS A 245 -5.76 6.92 0.58
CA HIS A 245 -4.56 7.21 -0.22
C HIS A 245 -3.72 8.33 0.43
N SER A 246 -4.40 9.33 1.01
CA SER A 246 -3.75 10.42 1.74
C SER A 246 -3.13 9.90 3.05
N ILE A 247 -3.81 8.99 3.75
CA ILE A 247 -3.28 8.30 4.94
C ILE A 247 -2.07 7.42 4.58
N GLU A 248 -2.11 6.70 3.46
CA GLU A 248 -0.98 5.92 2.96
C GLU A 248 0.25 6.82 2.71
N THR A 249 0.02 7.96 2.08
CA THR A 249 1.06 8.97 1.85
C THR A 249 1.64 9.52 3.14
N ALA A 250 0.79 9.76 4.14
CA ALA A 250 1.23 10.26 5.45
C ALA A 250 2.26 9.32 6.07
N TRP A 251 2.00 8.01 6.09
CA TRP A 251 2.92 7.08 6.73
C TRP A 251 4.17 6.78 5.90
N PHE A 252 4.12 6.85 4.56
CA PHE A 252 5.35 6.84 3.74
C PHE A 252 6.29 7.99 4.12
N ILE A 253 5.73 9.17 4.40
CA ILE A 253 6.52 10.35 4.80
C ILE A 253 7.01 10.21 6.25
N LEU A 254 6.19 9.70 7.16
CA LEU A 254 6.62 9.43 8.54
C LEU A 254 7.72 8.37 8.61
N GLU A 255 7.65 7.34 7.76
CA GLU A 255 8.71 6.34 7.63
C GLU A 255 10.01 6.98 7.11
N GLU A 256 9.95 7.85 6.10
CA GLU A 256 11.12 8.59 5.64
C GLU A 256 11.66 9.55 6.71
N ALA A 257 10.77 10.21 7.47
CA ALA A 257 11.15 11.04 8.60
C ALA A 257 11.94 10.22 9.62
N LYS A 258 11.42 9.05 10.02
CA LYS A 258 12.09 8.11 10.93
C LYS A 258 13.46 7.69 10.39
N HIS A 259 13.54 7.33 9.11
CA HIS A 259 14.81 6.96 8.46
C HIS A 259 15.85 8.09 8.56
N ARG A 260 15.41 9.35 8.50
CA ARG A 260 16.24 10.56 8.66
C ARG A 260 16.28 11.06 10.11
N ASN A 261 16.22 10.16 11.09
CA ASN A 261 16.27 10.46 12.52
C ASN A 261 15.18 11.47 12.95
N TRP A 262 13.94 11.19 12.53
CA TRP A 262 12.76 12.03 12.75
C TRP A 262 12.93 13.47 12.28
N ASP A 263 13.37 13.65 11.02
CA ASP A 263 13.47 14.98 10.40
C ASP A 263 12.19 15.80 10.70
N PRO A 264 12.32 16.98 11.33
CA PRO A 264 11.16 17.69 11.86
C PRO A 264 10.22 18.20 10.76
N HIS A 265 10.75 18.47 9.57
CA HIS A 265 9.94 18.95 8.45
C HIS A 265 9.11 17.82 7.86
N LEU A 266 9.74 16.66 7.60
CA LEU A 266 9.04 15.47 7.12
C LEU A 266 8.00 14.98 8.14
N LYS A 267 8.39 14.95 9.42
CA LYS A 267 7.46 14.61 10.51
C LYS A 267 6.23 15.52 10.49
N GLN A 268 6.42 16.84 10.39
CA GLN A 268 5.31 17.78 10.34
C GLN A 268 4.40 17.54 9.13
N ILE A 269 4.97 17.28 7.94
CA ILE A 269 4.19 16.98 6.73
C ILE A 269 3.32 15.73 6.94
N GLY A 270 3.93 14.62 7.38
CA GLY A 270 3.24 13.36 7.58
C GLY A 270 2.09 13.47 8.59
N LEU A 271 2.33 14.10 9.74
CA LEU A 271 1.30 14.31 10.77
C LEU A 271 0.17 15.23 10.28
N THR A 272 0.50 16.29 9.54
CA THR A 272 -0.51 17.21 8.97
C THR A 272 -1.44 16.48 8.01
N ILE A 273 -0.88 15.66 7.12
CA ILE A 273 -1.67 14.88 6.14
C ILE A 273 -2.56 13.87 6.87
N LEU A 274 -2.03 13.16 7.86
CA LEU A 274 -2.80 12.19 8.63
C LEU A 274 -4.00 12.85 9.33
N ASP A 275 -3.77 13.95 10.04
CA ASP A 275 -4.82 14.66 10.77
C ASP A 275 -5.93 15.18 9.84
N TRP A 276 -5.54 15.77 8.71
CA TRP A 276 -6.46 16.22 7.67
C TRP A 276 -7.29 15.07 7.10
N SER A 277 -6.62 13.96 6.78
CA SER A 277 -7.26 12.81 6.14
C SER A 277 -8.16 12.04 7.10
N TRP A 278 -7.83 12.03 8.41
CA TRP A 278 -8.69 11.46 9.43
C TRP A 278 -10.01 12.23 9.54
N GLU A 279 -9.98 13.56 9.59
CA GLU A 279 -11.20 14.38 9.62
C GLU A 279 -12.08 14.20 8.37
N TRP A 280 -11.46 14.01 7.19
CA TRP A 280 -12.20 13.74 5.95
C TRP A 280 -12.73 12.30 5.88
N GLY A 281 -11.96 11.34 6.37
CA GLY A 281 -12.16 9.92 6.11
C GLY A 281 -12.98 9.19 7.16
N TRP A 282 -12.75 9.49 8.44
CA TRP A 282 -13.38 8.77 9.54
C TRP A 282 -14.88 9.06 9.61
N ASP A 283 -15.68 8.02 9.45
CA ASP A 283 -17.13 8.11 9.57
C ASP A 283 -17.56 8.06 11.04
N LYS A 284 -18.11 9.16 11.52
CA LYS A 284 -18.61 9.31 12.89
C LYS A 284 -19.93 8.56 13.15
N THR A 285 -20.57 8.01 12.12
CA THR A 285 -21.86 7.28 12.21
C THR A 285 -21.63 5.78 12.32
N HIS A 286 -20.94 5.15 11.36
CA HIS A 286 -20.73 3.70 11.32
C HIS A 286 -19.30 3.27 11.61
N GLY A 287 -18.37 4.22 11.79
CA GLY A 287 -16.94 3.96 11.92
C GLY A 287 -16.26 3.66 10.57
N GLY A 288 -14.93 3.58 10.61
CA GLY A 288 -14.11 3.24 9.45
C GLY A 288 -13.89 4.38 8.48
N ILE A 289 -12.80 4.26 7.71
CA ILE A 289 -12.40 5.22 6.70
C ILE A 289 -13.27 5.02 5.44
N THR A 290 -13.97 6.07 5.04
CA THR A 290 -14.71 6.15 3.77
C THR A 290 -13.78 6.31 2.58
N TYR A 291 -14.26 6.00 1.38
CA TYR A 291 -13.38 5.82 0.24
C TYR A 291 -13.07 7.10 -0.55
N PHE A 292 -14.09 7.89 -0.90
CA PHE A 292 -13.93 9.15 -1.62
C PHE A 292 -14.78 10.28 -1.02
N ARG A 293 -14.24 11.50 -1.07
CA ARG A 293 -14.88 12.74 -0.60
C ARG A 293 -14.67 13.88 -1.61
N ASP A 294 -15.52 14.90 -1.54
CA ASP A 294 -15.41 16.12 -2.37
C ASP A 294 -14.91 17.25 -1.48
N CYS A 295 -13.85 17.95 -1.88
CA CYS A 295 -13.28 19.04 -1.08
C CYS A 295 -14.22 20.24 -0.88
N LYS A 296 -15.32 20.34 -1.65
CA LYS A 296 -16.41 21.31 -1.48
C LYS A 296 -17.70 20.67 -0.94
N ASN A 297 -17.64 19.44 -0.42
CA ASN A 297 -18.79 18.66 0.08
C ASN A 297 -19.94 18.51 -0.94
N ARG A 298 -19.61 18.46 -2.23
CA ARG A 298 -20.59 18.14 -3.28
C ARG A 298 -20.79 16.62 -3.42
N PRO A 299 -21.90 16.17 -4.02
CA PRO A 299 -22.09 14.76 -4.32
C PRO A 299 -20.94 14.18 -5.15
N GLN A 300 -20.48 12.98 -4.76
CA GLN A 300 -19.43 12.25 -5.44
C GLN A 300 -19.95 11.62 -6.74
N GLN A 301 -19.06 11.50 -7.74
CA GLN A 301 -19.36 10.78 -8.98
C GLN A 301 -19.27 9.26 -8.81
N GLU A 302 -18.33 8.79 -7.99
CA GLU A 302 -18.18 7.36 -7.74
C GLU A 302 -19.33 6.88 -6.83
N TYR A 303 -20.18 5.99 -7.33
CA TYR A 303 -21.35 5.53 -6.59
C TYR A 303 -21.00 4.65 -5.38
N TRP A 304 -19.74 4.20 -5.27
CA TRP A 304 -19.19 3.44 -4.15
C TRP A 304 -18.31 4.31 -3.22
N HIS A 305 -18.42 5.64 -3.28
CA HIS A 305 -17.57 6.59 -2.55
C HIS A 305 -17.58 6.46 -1.02
N ASP A 306 -18.67 5.98 -0.44
CA ASP A 306 -18.85 5.88 1.02
C ASP A 306 -18.60 4.46 1.57
N MET A 307 -18.35 3.49 0.67
CA MET A 307 -18.03 2.11 1.04
C MET A 307 -16.76 2.02 1.88
N LYS A 308 -16.67 0.94 2.65
CA LYS A 308 -15.57 0.66 3.58
C LYS A 308 -14.71 -0.43 2.95
N PHE A 309 -13.69 0.00 2.22
CA PHE A 309 -12.71 -0.90 1.60
C PHE A 309 -11.71 -1.35 2.67
N TRP A 310 -11.10 -2.52 2.50
CA TRP A 310 -10.14 -3.07 3.44
C TRP A 310 -8.85 -2.26 3.53
N TRP A 311 -8.33 -1.81 2.38
CA TRP A 311 -7.00 -1.23 2.32
C TRP A 311 -6.91 0.14 3.02
N PRO A 312 -7.87 1.09 2.91
CA PRO A 312 -7.80 2.34 3.67
C PRO A 312 -7.72 2.12 5.18
N GLN A 313 -8.36 1.05 5.67
CA GLN A 313 -8.27 0.70 7.08
C GLN A 313 -6.88 0.18 7.45
N CYS A 314 -6.31 -0.69 6.60
CA CYS A 314 -4.95 -1.19 6.79
C CYS A 314 -3.93 -0.05 6.86
N GLU A 315 -4.06 0.94 5.97
CA GLU A 315 -3.15 2.09 5.95
C GLU A 315 -3.32 3.00 7.17
N ALA A 316 -4.55 3.18 7.66
CA ALA A 316 -4.82 3.94 8.88
C ALA A 316 -4.26 3.27 10.14
N ILE A 317 -4.30 1.94 10.24
CA ILE A 317 -3.65 1.20 11.33
C ILE A 317 -2.13 1.46 11.31
N ILE A 318 -1.47 1.35 10.14
CA ILE A 318 -0.02 1.62 10.02
C ILE A 318 0.28 3.09 10.38
N ALA A 319 -0.45 4.03 9.80
CA ALA A 319 -0.17 5.46 9.93
C ALA A 319 -0.29 5.96 11.37
N THR A 320 -1.29 5.47 12.09
CA THR A 320 -1.52 5.86 13.49
C THR A 320 -0.42 5.36 14.42
N LEU A 321 0.17 4.18 14.19
CA LEU A 321 1.36 3.72 14.94
C LEU A 321 2.61 4.55 14.63
N TYR A 322 2.88 4.84 13.35
CA TYR A 322 3.99 5.73 13.00
C TYR A 322 3.84 7.12 13.64
N ALA A 323 2.63 7.68 13.64
CA ALA A 323 2.36 8.98 14.25
C ALA A 323 2.54 8.95 15.77
N TYR A 324 2.10 7.86 16.43
CA TYR A 324 2.34 7.67 17.86
C TYR A 324 3.83 7.56 18.16
N GLU A 325 4.58 6.75 17.41
CA GLU A 325 6.04 6.64 17.58
C GLU A 325 6.77 7.98 17.37
N ALA A 326 6.34 8.76 16.37
CA ALA A 326 6.96 10.04 16.03
C ALA A 326 6.80 11.13 17.11
N THR A 327 5.81 11.00 18.00
CA THR A 327 5.34 12.08 18.87
C THR A 327 5.18 11.71 20.34
N GLY A 328 4.86 10.45 20.65
CA GLY A 328 4.37 10.02 21.97
C GLY A 328 2.98 10.53 22.33
N ASP A 329 2.27 11.22 21.42
CA ASP A 329 0.97 11.83 21.71
C ASP A 329 -0.14 10.76 21.82
N PRO A 330 -0.81 10.63 22.99
CA PRO A 330 -1.88 9.65 23.19
C PRO A 330 -3.04 9.73 22.18
N LYS A 331 -3.25 10.88 21.53
CA LYS A 331 -4.24 11.05 20.45
C LYS A 331 -4.06 10.00 19.35
N TYR A 332 -2.83 9.74 18.91
CA TYR A 332 -2.57 8.82 17.81
C TYR A 332 -2.76 7.36 18.22
N LEU A 333 -2.46 7.02 19.47
CA LEU A 333 -2.76 5.69 20.01
C LEU A 333 -4.28 5.48 20.13
N GLU A 334 -5.04 6.52 20.47
CA GLU A 334 -6.50 6.47 20.50
C GLU A 334 -7.08 6.34 19.08
N MET A 335 -6.54 7.06 18.10
CA MET A 335 -6.90 6.85 16.68
C MET A 335 -6.61 5.41 16.24
N HIS A 336 -5.46 4.86 16.64
CA HIS A 336 -5.11 3.46 16.37
C HIS A 336 -6.13 2.49 16.98
N LYS A 337 -6.51 2.68 18.25
CA LYS A 337 -7.56 1.87 18.91
C LYS A 337 -8.86 1.88 18.11
N GLN A 338 -9.34 3.06 17.74
CA GLN A 338 -10.60 3.21 17.00
C GLN A 338 -10.60 2.49 15.67
N ILE A 339 -9.57 2.69 14.84
CA ILE A 339 -9.51 2.03 13.53
C ILE A 339 -9.32 0.52 13.69
N ASN A 340 -8.45 0.11 14.61
CA ASN A 340 -8.10 -1.29 14.78
C ASN A 340 -9.29 -2.11 15.32
N GLU A 341 -10.04 -1.58 16.29
CA GLU A 341 -11.28 -2.19 16.77
C GLU A 341 -12.33 -2.29 15.66
N TYR A 342 -12.54 -1.21 14.89
CA TYR A 342 -13.46 -1.20 13.77
C TYR A 342 -13.14 -2.30 12.75
N THR A 343 -11.85 -2.40 12.37
CA THR A 343 -11.36 -3.34 11.37
C THR A 343 -11.47 -4.78 11.85
N TYR A 344 -10.97 -5.10 13.04
CA TYR A 344 -10.99 -6.46 13.59
C TYR A 344 -12.39 -6.98 13.89
N ALA A 345 -13.35 -6.09 14.14
CA ALA A 345 -14.74 -6.48 14.35
C ALA A 345 -15.46 -6.92 13.05
N ARG A 346 -14.92 -6.59 11.86
CA ARG A 346 -15.65 -6.72 10.59
C ARG A 346 -14.90 -7.50 9.52
N PHE A 347 -13.63 -7.17 9.28
CA PHE A 347 -12.90 -7.63 8.12
C PHE A 347 -12.45 -9.09 8.21
N PRO A 348 -11.92 -9.60 9.34
CA PRO A 348 -11.47 -10.99 9.44
C PRO A 348 -12.62 -12.00 9.24
N ASP A 349 -12.43 -12.97 8.35
CA ASP A 349 -13.36 -14.10 8.18
C ASP A 349 -12.89 -15.30 9.00
N LYS A 350 -13.50 -15.47 10.18
CA LYS A 350 -13.15 -16.55 11.12
C LYS A 350 -13.45 -17.96 10.59
N GLU A 351 -14.25 -18.09 9.53
CA GLU A 351 -14.66 -19.38 8.99
C GLU A 351 -13.67 -19.95 7.97
N TYR A 352 -13.19 -19.11 7.04
CA TYR A 352 -12.34 -19.55 5.93
C TYR A 352 -10.93 -18.93 5.94
N GLY A 353 -10.63 -18.07 6.91
CA GLY A 353 -9.38 -17.32 6.97
C GLY A 353 -9.31 -16.18 5.97
N GLU A 354 -8.27 -15.36 6.06
CA GLU A 354 -8.17 -14.08 5.38
C GLU A 354 -9.33 -13.11 5.74
N TRP A 355 -9.32 -11.93 5.16
CA TRP A 355 -10.24 -10.85 5.43
C TRP A 355 -11.11 -10.56 4.20
N PHE A 356 -12.36 -10.16 4.45
CA PHE A 356 -13.20 -9.57 3.41
C PHE A 356 -12.58 -8.28 2.86
N GLY A 357 -12.99 -7.90 1.64
CA GLY A 357 -12.49 -6.69 0.99
C GLY A 357 -13.41 -5.47 1.13
N TYR A 358 -14.72 -5.69 1.11
CA TYR A 358 -15.66 -4.65 0.71
C TYR A 358 -16.92 -4.68 1.57
N PHE A 359 -17.20 -3.57 2.24
CA PHE A 359 -18.42 -3.36 3.01
C PHE A 359 -19.17 -2.13 2.50
N HIS A 360 -20.49 -2.17 2.60
CA HIS A 360 -21.34 -1.01 2.39
C HIS A 360 -21.10 0.05 3.46
N TYR A 361 -21.65 1.25 3.25
CA TYR A 361 -21.51 2.38 4.18
C TYR A 361 -21.93 2.03 5.63
N ASP A 362 -23.03 1.28 5.78
CA ASP A 362 -23.57 0.84 7.07
C ASP A 362 -22.75 -0.26 7.76
N GLY A 363 -21.70 -0.77 7.09
CA GLY A 363 -20.84 -1.84 7.58
C GLY A 363 -21.36 -3.25 7.30
N THR A 364 -22.37 -3.42 6.46
CA THR A 364 -22.78 -4.76 5.97
C THR A 364 -21.85 -5.26 4.87
N LEU A 365 -21.61 -6.58 4.81
CA LEU A 365 -20.70 -7.19 3.84
C LEU A 365 -21.25 -7.03 2.42
N SER A 366 -20.43 -6.47 1.51
CA SER A 366 -20.85 -6.21 0.13
C SER A 366 -20.50 -7.33 -0.83
N GLN A 367 -19.28 -7.88 -0.75
CA GLN A 367 -18.94 -9.13 -1.44
C GLN A 367 -18.00 -10.01 -0.61
N PRO A 368 -18.16 -11.35 -0.66
CA PRO A 368 -17.43 -12.25 0.22
C PRO A 368 -16.08 -12.75 -0.32
N ALA A 369 -15.75 -12.49 -1.60
CA ALA A 369 -14.50 -12.97 -2.22
C ALA A 369 -13.26 -12.45 -1.47
N LYS A 370 -12.25 -13.32 -1.29
CA LYS A 370 -10.99 -12.99 -0.60
C LYS A 370 -9.98 -12.30 -1.50
N GLY A 371 -10.13 -12.41 -2.81
CA GLY A 371 -9.33 -11.61 -3.72
C GLY A 371 -9.93 -11.44 -5.10
N ASN A 372 -9.34 -10.53 -5.86
CA ASN A 372 -9.67 -10.22 -7.24
C ASN A 372 -8.50 -9.46 -7.88
N MET A 373 -8.70 -8.86 -9.05
CA MET A 373 -7.65 -8.08 -9.73
C MET A 373 -7.12 -6.87 -8.93
N TYR A 374 -7.80 -6.43 -7.87
CA TYR A 374 -7.46 -5.28 -7.03
C TYR A 374 -7.20 -5.64 -5.55
N LYS A 375 -7.68 -6.80 -5.06
CA LYS A 375 -7.41 -7.32 -3.72
C LYS A 375 -6.60 -8.62 -3.79
N GLY A 376 -5.53 -8.66 -3.02
CA GLY A 376 -4.64 -9.80 -2.92
C GLY A 376 -3.65 -9.60 -1.76
N PRO A 377 -2.66 -10.48 -1.61
CA PRO A 377 -1.75 -10.48 -0.47
C PRO A 377 -0.75 -9.32 -0.54
N PHE A 378 -1.18 -8.15 -0.08
CA PHE A 378 -0.35 -6.95 0.03
C PHE A 378 -0.72 -6.11 1.24
N HIS A 379 -1.81 -5.34 1.19
CA HIS A 379 -2.16 -4.37 2.24
C HIS A 379 -2.35 -5.03 3.61
N ILE A 380 -3.08 -6.15 3.68
CA ILE A 380 -3.32 -6.87 4.94
C ILE A 380 -2.02 -7.43 5.51
N PRO A 381 -1.28 -8.30 4.79
CA PRO A 381 -0.04 -8.84 5.35
C PRO A 381 1.03 -7.76 5.59
N ARG A 382 1.09 -6.69 4.78
CA ARG A 382 1.98 -5.54 5.02
C ARG A 382 1.64 -4.84 6.33
N MET A 383 0.36 -4.57 6.56
CA MET A 383 -0.11 -3.93 7.80
C MET A 383 0.20 -4.79 9.00
N LEU A 384 -0.14 -6.08 9.00
CA LEU A 384 0.17 -6.97 10.12
C LEU A 384 1.68 -7.02 10.41
N LEU A 385 2.49 -7.17 9.37
CA LEU A 385 3.94 -7.25 9.51
C LEU A 385 4.53 -5.91 10.01
N LYS A 386 4.20 -4.78 9.37
CA LYS A 386 4.72 -3.47 9.80
C LYS A 386 4.25 -3.10 11.21
N CYS A 387 2.99 -3.34 11.55
CA CYS A 387 2.46 -2.99 12.86
C CYS A 387 3.08 -3.87 13.96
N HIS A 388 3.36 -5.15 13.69
CA HIS A 388 4.15 -5.97 14.62
C HIS A 388 5.52 -5.35 14.91
N LEU A 389 6.26 -4.97 13.86
CA LEU A 389 7.59 -4.36 14.01
C LEU A 389 7.52 -3.02 14.76
N LEU A 390 6.56 -2.15 14.40
CA LEU A 390 6.37 -0.86 15.07
C LEU A 390 6.02 -1.01 16.55
N CYS A 391 5.07 -1.89 16.90
CA CYS A 391 4.74 -2.17 18.29
C CYS A 391 5.97 -2.60 19.10
N LYS A 392 6.79 -3.49 18.53
CA LYS A 392 8.03 -3.96 19.17
C LYS A 392 9.06 -2.85 19.35
N GLU A 393 9.21 -1.99 18.35
CA GLU A 393 10.14 -0.85 18.39
C GLU A 393 9.71 0.17 19.45
N ILE A 394 8.43 0.57 19.47
CA ILE A 394 7.88 1.52 20.46
C ILE A 394 8.07 0.98 21.88
N GLN A 395 7.77 -0.30 22.12
CA GLN A 395 7.99 -0.95 23.41
C GLN A 395 9.47 -1.06 23.81
N GLY A 396 10.38 -1.08 22.85
CA GLY A 396 11.82 -1.09 23.08
C GLY A 396 12.32 0.24 23.63
N TYR A 397 11.72 1.36 23.19
CA TYR A 397 12.04 2.71 23.68
C TYR A 397 11.49 2.98 25.08
N ASP A 398 10.27 2.49 25.41
CA ASP A 398 9.66 2.67 26.73
C ASP A 398 10.39 1.94 27.88
N LYS A 399 11.38 1.10 27.57
CA LYS A 399 12.19 0.34 28.55
C LYS A 399 13.55 0.98 28.84
N GLN A 400 13.93 2.05 28.14
CA GLN A 400 15.13 2.85 28.40
C GLN A 400 14.76 4.13 29.14
#